data_AF-A0A1Q3P6V8-F1
#
_entry.id   AF-A0A1Q3P6V8-F1
#
_cell.length_a   1.000
_cell.length_b   1.000
_cell.length_c   1.000
_cell.angle_alpha   90.00
_cell.angle_beta   90.00
_cell.angle_gamma   90.00
#
_symmetry.space_group_name_H-M   'P 1'
#
loop_
_entity.id
_entity.type
_entity.pdbx_description
1 polymer ?
#
loop_
_entity_poly.entity_id
_entity_poly.type
_entity_poly.pdbx_seq_one_letter_code
_entity_poly.pdbx_strand_id
1 'polypeptide(L)'
;MWQVLILFVQKSINKLLTVDHTIMSMSFKELALILTLLPAFLACEKEKNLNVANQSSSFLQKKFFVSKEQAMALVETLQRNKRTTETNGKEIGDIATFTDRAGIAIFYVINFKDNKGHLLLSADKRMKPVLAFSDSGIFDLETDNPGIQLWKNFIAEHAVGIRGKTEASIDIVNEWRQFEIGQGAGFKTTDQPVWTPEASCEYFATHPIPPNVTIQHLTYNVAHWLQGKGYNAHCPNGIVVPNCTKSGIFPCGKALVGCGPLAIGQVLKFHHKSVTVEGTNYTEAMLNGMPMTHSGDCPPPDNTGNGNLSHLLRDIGKATGATYNTVVPALGVPMSGSGCQTWMEPGKTDDFFVARGFTSYDLDFFNSANQTAIKNQLLAQRPVIVYGSNCSACLSNMHMWVIDGIQDLHAIYQDQNGYCYEYTTYYYQMNWGWANSVQNDTWFAYDNIVGDGILYNSANMKAYIIIPN
;
A
#
# COMPACT_ATOMS: atom_id res chain seq x y z
N MET A 1 2.91 28.04 13.61
CA MET A 1 2.88 27.09 14.75
C MET A 1 4.04 27.25 15.75
N TRP A 2 5.06 28.08 15.47
CA TRP A 2 6.18 28.36 16.40
C TRP A 2 5.96 29.57 17.34
N GLN A 3 5.00 30.46 17.06
CA GLN A 3 4.74 31.65 17.91
C GLN A 3 3.87 31.35 19.15
N VAL A 4 3.11 30.26 19.16
CA VAL A 4 2.22 29.91 20.29
C VAL A 4 3.00 29.22 21.41
N LEU A 5 4.09 28.50 21.08
CA LEU A 5 4.94 27.80 22.05
C LEU A 5 5.78 28.79 22.89
N ILE A 6 6.23 29.89 22.28
CA ILE A 6 7.00 30.94 22.96
C ILE A 6 6.14 31.70 23.98
N LEU A 7 4.88 32.00 23.64
CA LEU A 7 3.94 32.66 24.56
C LEU A 7 3.59 31.79 25.77
N PHE A 8 3.55 30.46 25.62
CA PHE A 8 3.26 29.55 26.73
C PHE A 8 4.43 29.41 27.71
N VAL A 9 5.66 29.38 27.21
CA VAL A 9 6.88 29.33 28.05
C VAL A 9 7.05 30.65 28.81
N GLN A 10 6.78 31.79 28.17
CA GLN A 10 6.93 33.10 28.79
C GLN A 10 5.88 33.38 29.88
N LYS A 11 4.67 32.82 29.73
CA LYS A 11 3.61 32.93 30.75
C LYS A 11 3.86 32.04 31.98
N SER A 12 4.54 30.90 31.79
CA SER A 12 4.93 30.00 32.89
C SER A 12 6.12 30.53 33.68
N ILE A 13 7.09 31.19 33.02
CA ILE A 13 8.25 31.80 33.69
C ILE A 13 7.83 33.04 34.51
N ASN A 14 6.90 33.85 34.01
CA ASN A 14 6.39 35.00 34.76
C ASN A 14 5.55 34.62 35.98
N LYS A 15 5.05 33.37 36.05
CA LYS A 15 4.32 32.86 37.24
C LYS A 15 5.25 32.38 38.35
N LEU A 16 6.54 32.20 38.06
CA LEU A 16 7.59 31.80 39.01
C LEU A 16 8.28 32.99 39.69
N LEU A 17 8.02 34.23 39.28
CA LEU A 17 8.77 35.41 39.74
C LEU A 17 7.98 36.42 40.59
N THR A 18 6.80 36.05 41.11
CA THR A 18 6.05 36.90 42.06
C THR A 18 5.84 36.20 43.39
N VAL A 19 6.82 36.43 44.29
CA VAL A 19 6.71 36.69 45.74
C VAL A 19 5.87 35.69 46.57
N ASP A 20 6.51 34.90 47.45
CA ASP A 20 6.60 35.32 48.86
C ASP A 20 7.58 34.49 49.70
N HIS A 21 8.11 35.15 50.73
CA HIS A 21 9.11 34.69 51.68
C HIS A 21 8.77 33.34 52.35
N THR A 22 9.55 32.29 52.11
CA THR A 22 9.96 31.34 53.18
C THR A 22 11.25 30.63 52.80
N ILE A 23 12.26 30.81 53.65
CA ILE A 23 13.53 30.09 53.62
C ILE A 23 13.22 28.63 53.96
N MET A 24 13.48 27.70 53.04
CA MET A 24 13.68 26.30 53.39
C MET A 24 14.90 25.78 52.65
N SER A 25 15.93 25.44 53.44
CA SER A 25 17.25 25.00 53.02
C SER A 25 17.19 23.71 52.19
N MET A 26 17.45 23.80 50.89
CA MET A 26 17.87 22.62 50.12
C MET A 26 19.34 22.32 50.45
N SER A 27 19.64 21.07 50.76
CA SER A 27 20.97 20.67 51.19
C SER A 27 21.91 20.51 49.99
N PHE A 28 23.21 20.72 50.20
CA PHE A 28 24.27 20.65 49.18
C PHE A 28 24.30 19.32 48.38
N LYS A 29 23.63 18.27 48.87
CA LYS A 29 23.48 16.97 48.18
C LYS A 29 22.48 17.00 47.03
N GLU A 30 21.48 17.89 47.07
CA GLU A 30 20.43 18.00 46.02
C GLU A 30 20.91 18.84 44.83
N LEU A 31 21.79 19.83 45.07
CA LEU A 31 22.45 20.58 43.98
C LEU A 31 23.48 19.74 43.23
N ALA A 32 24.16 18.82 43.93
CA ALA A 32 25.16 17.94 43.32
C ALA A 32 24.55 16.89 42.37
N LEU A 33 23.29 16.49 42.59
CA LEU A 33 22.59 15.54 41.71
C LEU A 33 22.11 16.20 40.40
N ILE A 34 21.83 17.51 40.43
CA ILE A 34 21.41 18.28 39.25
C ILE A 34 22.62 18.67 38.39
N LEU A 35 23.81 18.87 38.98
CA LEU A 35 25.03 19.19 38.24
C LEU A 35 25.72 17.98 37.59
N THR A 36 25.42 16.74 37.98
CA THR A 36 26.00 15.52 37.38
C THR A 36 25.19 14.94 36.23
N LEU A 37 23.95 15.38 36.03
CA LEU A 37 23.07 14.92 34.93
C LEU A 37 23.10 15.84 33.68
N LEU A 38 23.74 17.01 33.75
CA LEU A 38 23.87 17.93 32.61
C LEU A 38 24.88 17.54 31.50
N PRO A 39 25.92 16.70 31.69
CA PRO A 39 26.81 16.33 30.59
C PRO A 39 26.26 15.20 29.70
N ALA A 40 25.21 14.47 30.13
CA ALA A 40 24.67 13.32 29.40
C ALA A 40 23.81 13.70 28.16
N PHE A 41 23.50 14.99 27.99
CA PHE A 41 22.68 15.49 26.86
C PHE A 41 23.47 16.24 25.78
N LEU A 42 24.81 16.26 25.86
CA LEU A 42 25.66 16.93 24.84
C LEU A 42 26.69 16.01 24.15
N ALA A 43 26.71 14.71 24.45
CA ALA A 43 27.62 13.76 23.80
C ALA A 43 26.95 13.01 22.63
N CYS A 44 26.66 13.73 21.54
CA CYS A 44 26.62 13.15 20.18
C CYS A 44 26.77 14.26 19.13
N GLU A 45 27.85 15.04 19.20
CA GLU A 45 28.29 15.80 18.03
C GLU A 45 29.13 14.86 17.17
N LYS A 46 28.51 14.35 16.10
CA LYS A 46 29.13 13.44 15.13
C LYS A 46 30.30 14.17 14.45
N GLU A 47 31.53 13.76 14.73
CA GLU A 47 32.72 14.26 14.03
C GLU A 47 32.53 14.15 12.51
N LYS A 48 32.56 15.31 11.86
CA LYS A 48 32.50 15.46 10.41
C LYS A 48 33.81 14.99 9.79
N ASN A 49 33.90 13.71 9.43
CA ASN A 49 34.72 13.29 8.29
C ASN A 49 33.99 13.62 6.97
N LEU A 50 33.83 14.93 6.72
CA LEU A 50 33.31 15.48 5.47
C LEU A 50 34.46 15.58 4.47
N ASN A 51 34.61 14.61 3.57
CA ASN A 51 35.00 14.85 2.16
C ASN A 51 35.19 13.55 1.36
N VAL A 52 35.47 12.40 1.99
CA VAL A 52 35.60 11.11 1.27
C VAL A 52 34.26 10.38 1.15
N ALA A 53 33.43 10.40 2.21
CA ALA A 53 32.11 9.76 2.19
C ALA A 53 31.12 10.43 1.21
N ASN A 54 31.20 11.75 1.05
CA ASN A 54 30.29 12.51 0.17
C ASN A 54 30.61 12.31 -1.33
N GLN A 55 31.89 12.15 -1.68
CA GLN A 55 32.27 11.85 -3.07
C GLN A 55 31.91 10.42 -3.46
N SER A 56 32.18 9.45 -2.57
CA SER A 56 31.82 8.04 -2.76
C SER A 56 30.30 7.85 -2.86
N SER A 57 29.50 8.48 -1.98
CA SER A 57 28.04 8.39 -2.05
C SER A 57 27.49 9.04 -3.32
N SER A 58 28.02 10.19 -3.74
CA SER A 58 27.59 10.85 -4.99
C SER A 58 27.94 10.03 -6.23
N PHE A 59 29.07 9.34 -6.22
CA PHE A 59 29.50 8.48 -7.33
C PHE A 59 28.65 7.21 -7.40
N LEU A 60 28.41 6.56 -6.27
CA LEU A 60 27.53 5.40 -6.18
C LEU A 60 26.10 5.75 -6.61
N GLN A 61 25.60 6.91 -6.19
CA GLN A 61 24.29 7.40 -6.61
C GLN A 61 24.23 7.61 -8.13
N LYS A 62 25.26 8.23 -8.74
CA LYS A 62 25.34 8.39 -10.19
C LYS A 62 25.42 7.08 -10.97
N LYS A 63 26.03 6.03 -10.40
CA LYS A 63 26.19 4.71 -11.05
C LYS A 63 24.84 4.02 -11.26
N PHE A 64 23.96 4.07 -10.26
CA PHE A 64 22.69 3.33 -10.28
C PHE A 64 21.51 4.18 -10.73
N PHE A 65 21.65 5.50 -10.73
CA PHE A 65 20.58 6.40 -11.13
C PHE A 65 20.18 6.22 -12.60
N VAL A 66 18.88 6.15 -12.83
CA VAL A 66 18.25 6.20 -14.16
C VAL A 66 17.65 7.59 -14.32
N SER A 67 18.13 8.37 -15.27
CA SER A 67 17.58 9.71 -15.56
C SER A 67 16.22 9.61 -16.26
N LYS A 68 15.47 10.73 -16.28
CA LYS A 68 14.19 10.81 -16.98
C LYS A 68 14.36 10.54 -18.49
N GLU A 69 15.43 11.05 -19.08
CA GLU A 69 15.77 10.84 -20.49
C GLU A 69 16.13 9.38 -20.77
N GLN A 70 16.88 8.74 -19.87
CA GLN A 70 17.19 7.31 -19.97
C GLN A 70 15.91 6.46 -19.84
N ALA A 71 15.02 6.79 -18.91
CA ALA A 71 13.73 6.14 -18.75
C ALA A 71 12.88 6.23 -20.04
N MET A 72 12.80 7.41 -20.65
CA MET A 72 12.10 7.60 -21.94
C MET A 72 12.73 6.76 -23.05
N ALA A 73 14.07 6.82 -23.21
CA ALA A 73 14.78 6.09 -24.26
C ALA A 73 14.62 4.57 -24.12
N LEU A 74 14.59 4.04 -22.88
CA LEU A 74 14.32 2.64 -22.60
C LEU A 74 12.91 2.26 -23.08
N VAL A 75 11.88 3.01 -22.67
CA VAL A 75 10.50 2.72 -23.05
C VAL A 75 10.28 2.83 -24.56
N GLU A 76 10.85 3.83 -25.24
CA GLU A 76 10.79 3.95 -26.69
C GLU A 76 11.48 2.78 -27.41
N THR A 77 12.60 2.30 -26.88
CA THR A 77 13.30 1.12 -27.41
C THR A 77 12.45 -0.14 -27.25
N LEU A 78 11.75 -0.29 -26.13
CA LEU A 78 10.83 -1.40 -25.90
C LEU A 78 9.67 -1.43 -26.90
N GLN A 79 9.07 -0.27 -27.19
CA GLN A 79 7.99 -0.20 -28.18
C GLN A 79 8.47 -0.54 -29.60
N ARG A 80 9.73 -0.25 -29.94
CA ARG A 80 10.33 -0.60 -31.24
C ARG A 80 10.71 -2.08 -31.37
N ASN A 81 11.12 -2.72 -30.27
CA ASN A 81 11.57 -4.12 -30.26
C ASN A 81 10.43 -5.16 -30.22
N LYS A 82 9.15 -4.74 -30.24
CA LYS A 82 8.00 -5.65 -30.37
C LYS A 82 8.06 -6.40 -31.72
N ARG A 83 8.68 -7.58 -31.73
CA ARG A 83 8.69 -8.52 -32.87
C ARG A 83 7.26 -8.95 -33.19
N THR A 84 6.66 -8.38 -34.24
CA THR A 84 5.55 -8.93 -35.07
C THR A 84 4.39 -9.58 -34.28
N THR A 85 3.28 -8.92 -33.93
CA THR A 85 2.07 -8.78 -34.80
C THR A 85 1.04 -7.73 -34.31
N GLU A 86 1.26 -6.99 -33.21
CA GLU A 86 0.33 -5.93 -32.77
C GLU A 86 0.76 -4.56 -33.33
N THR A 87 0.07 -4.11 -34.37
CA THR A 87 0.25 -2.84 -35.11
C THR A 87 -0.15 -1.58 -34.33
N ASN A 88 0.13 -1.47 -33.03
CA ASN A 88 -0.09 -0.25 -32.26
C ASN A 88 0.93 -0.12 -31.11
N GLY A 89 2.14 0.38 -31.41
CA GLY A 89 3.07 0.83 -30.37
C GLY A 89 2.40 1.86 -29.44
N LYS A 90 2.61 1.75 -28.13
CA LYS A 90 2.08 2.73 -27.16
C LYS A 90 2.99 3.96 -27.18
N GLU A 91 2.49 5.09 -27.69
CA GLU A 91 3.24 6.35 -27.67
C GLU A 91 3.19 6.96 -26.28
N ILE A 92 4.32 7.51 -25.80
CA ILE A 92 4.38 8.22 -24.52
C ILE A 92 3.54 9.51 -24.63
N GLY A 93 2.61 9.72 -23.71
CA GLY A 93 1.80 10.92 -23.61
C GLY A 93 2.39 11.91 -22.60
N ASP A 94 2.59 11.46 -21.37
CA ASP A 94 3.16 12.28 -20.28
C ASP A 94 4.12 11.46 -19.41
N ILE A 95 5.05 12.16 -18.76
CA ILE A 95 5.97 11.56 -17.79
C ILE A 95 6.13 12.44 -16.56
N ALA A 96 5.57 11.97 -15.44
CA ALA A 96 5.72 12.58 -14.12
C ALA A 96 6.86 11.91 -13.33
N THR A 97 7.42 12.63 -12.35
CA THR A 97 8.52 12.13 -11.52
C THR A 97 8.10 12.16 -10.06
N PHE A 98 8.16 11.01 -9.40
CA PHE A 98 8.02 10.93 -7.96
C PHE A 98 9.39 11.02 -7.31
N THR A 99 9.54 11.94 -6.35
CA THR A 99 10.81 12.24 -5.68
C THR A 99 10.70 12.02 -4.18
N ASP A 100 11.82 11.78 -3.53
CA ASP A 100 11.88 11.79 -2.07
C ASP A 100 11.90 13.22 -1.51
N ARG A 101 12.00 13.34 -0.18
CA ARG A 101 12.10 14.65 0.49
C ARG A 101 13.34 15.48 0.12
N ALA A 102 14.37 14.83 -0.43
CA ALA A 102 15.59 15.48 -0.90
C ALA A 102 15.53 15.86 -2.39
N GLY A 103 14.40 15.62 -3.07
CA GLY A 103 14.23 15.88 -4.51
C GLY A 103 14.91 14.85 -5.41
N ILE A 104 15.37 13.72 -4.86
CA ILE A 104 15.98 12.63 -5.63
C ILE A 104 14.84 11.78 -6.19
N ALA A 105 14.84 11.58 -7.52
CA ALA A 105 13.84 10.73 -8.16
C ALA A 105 13.88 9.30 -7.59
N ILE A 106 12.68 8.76 -7.36
CA ILE A 106 12.46 7.39 -6.91
C ILE A 106 11.93 6.56 -8.10
N PHE A 107 10.94 7.09 -8.82
CA PHE A 107 10.40 6.47 -10.02
C PHE A 107 9.76 7.51 -10.94
N TYR A 108 9.52 7.09 -12.18
CA TYR A 108 8.84 7.84 -13.22
C TYR A 108 7.47 7.20 -13.50
N VAL A 109 6.42 8.02 -13.55
CA VAL A 109 5.10 7.60 -14.04
C VAL A 109 5.03 7.96 -15.51
N ILE A 110 4.91 6.97 -16.38
CA ILE A 110 4.89 7.12 -17.84
C ILE A 110 3.49 6.74 -18.31
N ASN A 111 2.68 7.74 -18.64
CA ASN A 111 1.33 7.56 -19.16
C ASN A 111 1.37 7.51 -20.69
N PHE A 112 0.77 6.49 -21.29
CA PHE A 112 0.68 6.36 -22.75
C PHE A 112 -0.52 7.14 -23.29
N LYS A 113 -0.41 7.62 -24.54
CA LYS A 113 -1.51 8.32 -25.22
C LYS A 113 -2.74 7.43 -25.37
N ASP A 114 -3.89 8.06 -25.61
CA ASP A 114 -5.18 7.42 -25.88
C ASP A 114 -5.66 6.46 -24.79
N ASN A 115 -5.30 6.70 -23.52
CA ASN A 115 -5.58 5.82 -22.38
C ASN A 115 -5.09 4.39 -22.58
N LYS A 116 -3.96 4.19 -23.27
CA LYS A 116 -3.34 2.87 -23.50
C LYS A 116 -2.52 2.39 -22.29
N GLY A 117 -2.83 2.88 -21.10
CA GLY A 117 -2.21 2.46 -19.85
C GLY A 117 -1.00 3.27 -19.46
N HIS A 118 -0.27 2.73 -18.49
CA HIS A 118 0.84 3.40 -17.83
C HIS A 118 1.88 2.42 -17.32
N LEU A 119 3.08 2.95 -17.09
CA LEU A 119 4.22 2.27 -16.49
C LEU A 119 4.82 3.14 -15.39
N LEU A 120 5.07 2.56 -14.22
CA LEU A 120 5.88 3.14 -13.17
C LEU A 120 7.28 2.48 -13.20
N LEU A 121 8.27 3.24 -13.66
CA LEU A 121 9.65 2.78 -13.87
C LEU A 121 10.57 3.32 -12.77
N SER A 122 11.33 2.44 -12.11
CA SER A 122 12.30 2.84 -11.09
C SER A 122 13.37 3.79 -11.63
N ALA A 123 13.75 4.77 -10.81
CA ALA A 123 14.87 5.68 -11.06
C ALA A 123 16.21 5.17 -10.50
N ASP A 124 16.25 3.95 -9.93
CA ASP A 124 17.45 3.36 -9.34
C ASP A 124 17.58 1.88 -9.74
N LYS A 125 18.72 1.52 -10.35
CA LYS A 125 19.04 0.16 -10.83
C LYS A 125 19.23 -0.87 -9.71
N ARG A 126 19.15 -0.47 -8.44
CA ARG A 126 19.12 -1.39 -7.29
C ARG A 126 17.70 -1.77 -6.87
N MET A 127 16.69 -1.14 -7.45
CA MET A 127 15.29 -1.52 -7.29
C MET A 127 14.77 -2.18 -8.58
N LYS A 128 13.66 -2.92 -8.45
CA LYS A 128 12.94 -3.52 -9.56
C LYS A 128 12.66 -2.49 -10.67
N PRO A 129 12.87 -2.80 -11.96
CA PRO A 129 12.63 -1.84 -13.04
C PRO A 129 11.17 -1.43 -13.11
N VAL A 130 10.26 -2.40 -13.25
CA VAL A 130 8.81 -2.14 -13.34
C VAL A 130 8.20 -2.25 -11.96
N LEU A 131 7.77 -1.12 -11.39
CA LEU A 131 7.18 -1.05 -10.04
C LEU A 131 5.67 -1.19 -10.08
N ALA A 132 5.03 -0.68 -11.13
CA ALA A 132 3.63 -0.90 -11.40
C ALA A 132 3.34 -0.66 -12.89
N PHE A 133 2.23 -1.19 -13.40
CA PHE A 133 1.79 -0.91 -14.75
C PHE A 133 0.29 -1.18 -14.93
N SER A 134 -0.28 -0.67 -16.02
CA SER A 134 -1.59 -1.11 -16.51
C SER A 134 -1.62 -1.08 -18.03
N ASP A 135 -2.49 -1.89 -18.62
CA ASP A 135 -2.70 -1.91 -20.07
C ASP A 135 -3.70 -0.86 -20.57
N SER A 136 -4.42 -0.22 -19.64
CA SER A 136 -5.44 0.80 -19.91
C SER A 136 -5.42 1.92 -18.87
N GLY A 137 -6.00 3.06 -19.23
CA GLY A 137 -6.13 4.21 -18.34
C GLY A 137 -4.84 5.03 -18.20
N ILE A 138 -4.83 5.87 -17.17
CA ILE A 138 -3.71 6.73 -16.77
C ILE A 138 -3.50 6.59 -15.26
N PHE A 139 -2.24 6.72 -14.83
CA PHE A 139 -1.90 6.80 -13.42
C PHE A 139 -1.82 8.25 -12.98
N ASP A 140 -2.64 8.59 -11.99
CA ASP A 140 -2.59 9.88 -11.31
C ASP A 140 -1.65 9.80 -10.10
N LEU A 141 -0.50 10.49 -10.18
CA LEU A 141 0.48 10.53 -9.10
C LEU A 141 -0.05 11.26 -7.85
N GLU A 142 -1.02 12.15 -8.02
CA GLU A 142 -1.59 13.00 -6.96
C GLU A 142 -2.90 12.44 -6.41
N THR A 143 -3.25 11.19 -6.73
CA THR A 143 -4.47 10.52 -6.27
C THR A 143 -4.67 10.57 -4.75
N ASP A 144 -5.87 10.88 -4.27
CA ASP A 144 -6.21 10.83 -2.84
C ASP A 144 -6.38 9.41 -2.30
N ASN A 145 -6.21 8.36 -3.13
CA ASN A 145 -6.37 6.97 -2.71
C ASN A 145 -5.31 6.59 -1.65
N PRO A 146 -5.73 6.32 -0.39
CA PRO A 146 -4.81 6.08 0.71
C PRO A 146 -3.98 4.80 0.53
N GLY A 147 -4.52 3.78 -0.16
CA GLY A 147 -3.77 2.57 -0.46
C GLY A 147 -2.60 2.83 -1.41
N ILE A 148 -2.80 3.66 -2.42
CA ILE A 148 -1.75 4.07 -3.36
C ILE A 148 -0.75 5.00 -2.69
N GLN A 149 -1.21 5.92 -1.84
CA GLN A 149 -0.31 6.78 -1.07
C GLN A 149 0.55 5.96 -0.10
N LEU A 150 0.00 4.92 0.52
CA LEU A 150 0.78 3.96 1.32
C LEU A 150 1.79 3.19 0.48
N TRP A 151 1.39 2.67 -0.67
CA TRP A 151 2.31 1.99 -1.59
C TRP A 151 3.47 2.91 -2.02
N LYS A 152 3.19 4.15 -2.43
CA LYS A 152 4.21 5.16 -2.77
C LYS A 152 5.19 5.36 -1.62
N ASN A 153 4.70 5.42 -0.38
CA ASN A 153 5.56 5.54 0.79
C ASN A 153 6.43 4.29 1.00
N PHE A 154 5.89 3.08 0.84
CA PHE A 154 6.68 1.85 0.93
C PHE A 154 7.81 1.83 -0.11
N ILE A 155 7.53 2.23 -1.33
CA ILE A 155 8.52 2.34 -2.41
C ILE A 155 9.57 3.42 -2.11
N ALA A 156 9.16 4.58 -1.60
CA ALA A 156 10.08 5.66 -1.22
C ALA A 156 11.06 5.22 -0.12
N GLU A 157 10.56 4.56 0.90
CA GLU A 157 11.36 4.09 2.03
C GLU A 157 12.29 2.94 1.62
N HIS A 158 11.81 2.04 0.75
CA HIS A 158 12.67 1.03 0.14
C HIS A 158 13.81 1.68 -0.65
N ALA A 159 13.52 2.71 -1.44
CA ALA A 159 14.53 3.46 -2.19
C ALA A 159 15.57 4.12 -1.28
N VAL A 160 15.15 4.65 -0.12
CA VAL A 160 16.08 5.20 0.88
C VAL A 160 16.99 4.10 1.44
N GLY A 161 16.45 2.94 1.81
CA GLY A 161 17.22 1.83 2.35
C GLY A 161 18.26 1.27 1.37
N ILE A 162 17.89 1.07 0.10
CA ILE A 162 18.80 0.52 -0.91
C ILE A 162 19.88 1.50 -1.37
N ARG A 163 19.69 2.81 -1.19
CA ARG A 163 20.68 3.81 -1.65
C ARG A 163 22.02 3.71 -0.95
N GLY A 164 22.06 3.15 0.26
CA GLY A 164 23.29 2.84 0.98
C GLY A 164 24.07 1.64 0.42
N LYS A 165 23.48 0.84 -0.47
CA LYS A 165 24.07 -0.40 -0.99
C LYS A 165 24.97 -0.12 -2.19
N THR A 166 26.13 -0.76 -2.25
CA THR A 166 27.13 -0.61 -3.32
C THR A 166 26.82 -1.44 -4.57
N GLU A 167 25.85 -2.35 -4.45
CA GLU A 167 25.42 -3.29 -5.48
C GLU A 167 23.91 -3.59 -5.36
N ALA A 168 23.33 -4.06 -6.46
CA ALA A 168 21.97 -4.59 -6.51
C ALA A 168 22.03 -6.11 -6.30
N SER A 169 20.96 -6.73 -5.81
CA SER A 169 20.86 -8.19 -5.83
C SER A 169 20.89 -8.70 -7.28
N ILE A 170 21.40 -9.92 -7.47
CA ILE A 170 21.56 -10.49 -8.81
C ILE A 170 20.21 -10.61 -9.55
N ASP A 171 19.13 -10.87 -8.83
CA ASP A 171 17.78 -10.92 -9.40
C ASP A 171 17.38 -9.60 -10.04
N ILE A 172 17.63 -8.48 -9.34
CA ILE A 172 17.32 -7.13 -9.84
C ILE A 172 18.20 -6.78 -11.04
N VAL A 173 19.49 -7.17 -11.02
CA VAL A 173 20.38 -6.99 -12.19
C VAL A 173 19.82 -7.73 -13.41
N ASN A 174 19.36 -8.96 -13.22
CA ASN A 174 18.79 -9.77 -14.29
C ASN A 174 17.45 -9.20 -14.78
N GLU A 175 16.58 -8.71 -13.90
CA GLU A 175 15.36 -8.00 -14.29
C GLU A 175 15.65 -6.76 -15.15
N TRP A 176 16.64 -5.94 -14.76
CA TRP A 176 17.07 -4.81 -15.58
C TRP A 176 17.62 -5.24 -16.93
N ARG A 177 18.44 -6.31 -16.97
CA ARG A 177 18.95 -6.84 -18.23
C ARG A 177 17.81 -7.27 -19.16
N GLN A 178 16.78 -7.96 -18.63
CA GLN A 178 15.59 -8.34 -19.41
C GLN A 178 14.83 -7.12 -19.92
N PHE A 179 14.62 -6.14 -19.03
CA PHE A 179 13.95 -4.89 -19.36
C PHE A 179 14.69 -4.11 -20.47
N GLU A 180 16.02 -4.05 -20.43
CA GLU A 180 16.85 -3.30 -21.40
C GLU A 180 16.90 -3.96 -22.78
N ILE A 181 16.94 -5.30 -22.86
CA ILE A 181 16.96 -6.02 -24.15
C ILE A 181 15.57 -6.16 -24.78
N GLY A 182 14.52 -5.82 -24.03
CA GLY A 182 13.13 -5.91 -24.47
C GLY A 182 12.57 -7.33 -24.58
N GLN A 183 13.16 -8.28 -23.86
CA GLN A 183 12.52 -9.58 -23.61
C GLN A 183 11.57 -9.38 -22.41
N GLY A 184 10.27 -9.59 -22.61
CA GLY A 184 9.22 -9.17 -21.66
C GLY A 184 8.66 -7.76 -21.88
N ALA A 185 9.00 -7.10 -23.01
CA ALA A 185 8.69 -5.70 -23.36
C ALA A 185 7.21 -5.32 -23.54
N GLY A 186 6.27 -6.14 -23.08
CA GLY A 186 4.85 -5.82 -23.17
C GLY A 186 4.30 -5.07 -21.97
N PHE A 187 4.95 -5.16 -20.79
CA PHE A 187 4.21 -5.21 -19.52
C PHE A 187 3.18 -6.36 -19.48
N LYS A 188 3.15 -7.18 -20.53
CA LYS A 188 2.25 -8.29 -20.72
C LYS A 188 2.95 -9.52 -20.16
N THR A 189 2.24 -10.22 -19.29
CA THR A 189 2.35 -11.66 -19.22
C THR A 189 2.35 -12.21 -20.63
N THR A 190 3.52 -12.66 -21.07
CA THR A 190 3.49 -13.81 -21.95
C THR A 190 2.95 -14.95 -21.09
N ASP A 191 2.02 -15.76 -21.60
CA ASP A 191 1.62 -17.02 -20.93
C ASP A 191 2.83 -17.95 -20.73
N GLN A 192 3.90 -17.67 -21.49
CA GLN A 192 5.16 -18.38 -21.44
C GLN A 192 6.17 -17.68 -20.53
N PRO A 193 7.00 -18.43 -19.80
CA PRO A 193 8.11 -17.88 -19.04
C PRO A 193 9.09 -17.05 -19.87
N VAL A 194 9.87 -16.21 -19.20
CA VAL A 194 10.98 -15.52 -19.86
C VAL A 194 12.12 -16.51 -20.10
N TRP A 195 12.21 -17.00 -21.34
CA TRP A 195 13.30 -17.83 -21.82
C TRP A 195 14.45 -16.92 -22.29
N THR A 196 15.46 -16.79 -21.44
CA THR A 196 16.71 -16.13 -21.77
C THR A 196 17.56 -17.05 -22.68
N PRO A 197 18.57 -16.57 -23.44
CA PRO A 197 19.54 -17.44 -24.16
C PRO A 197 20.14 -18.60 -23.32
N GLU A 198 20.06 -18.46 -22.01
CA GLU A 198 20.42 -19.38 -20.95
C GLU A 198 19.40 -20.52 -20.72
N ALA A 199 18.30 -20.58 -21.50
CA ALA A 199 17.42 -21.75 -21.65
C ALA A 199 18.13 -23.03 -22.18
N SER A 200 19.42 -22.89 -22.51
CA SER A 200 20.37 -23.97 -22.81
C SER A 200 20.94 -24.67 -21.57
N CYS A 201 20.59 -24.22 -20.35
CA CYS A 201 20.98 -24.88 -19.11
C CYS A 201 20.35 -26.29 -19.01
N GLU A 202 21.21 -27.31 -19.03
CA GLU A 202 20.86 -28.74 -19.12
C GLU A 202 19.81 -29.19 -18.09
N TYR A 203 19.84 -28.61 -16.88
CA TYR A 203 18.85 -28.90 -15.84
C TYR A 203 17.43 -28.53 -16.26
N PHE A 204 17.21 -27.32 -16.79
CA PHE A 204 15.90 -26.82 -17.17
C PHE A 204 15.39 -27.40 -18.50
N ALA A 205 16.26 -28.00 -19.31
CA ALA A 205 15.86 -28.79 -20.47
C ALA A 205 15.04 -30.04 -20.08
N THR A 206 15.27 -30.58 -18.87
CA THR A 206 14.56 -31.74 -18.34
C THR A 206 13.57 -31.40 -17.22
N HIS A 207 13.63 -30.17 -16.69
CA HIS A 207 12.77 -29.65 -15.63
C HIS A 207 12.17 -28.29 -16.04
N PRO A 208 11.15 -28.28 -16.93
CA PRO A 208 10.54 -27.04 -17.37
C PRO A 208 9.85 -26.32 -16.20
N ILE A 209 10.05 -25.00 -16.13
CA ILE A 209 9.35 -24.13 -15.17
C ILE A 209 7.87 -23.96 -15.54
N PRO A 210 6.97 -23.71 -14.56
CA PRO A 210 5.54 -23.60 -14.83
C PRO A 210 5.22 -22.39 -15.74
N PRO A 211 4.09 -22.45 -16.49
CA PRO A 211 3.62 -21.30 -17.26
C PRO A 211 3.25 -20.15 -16.32
N ASN A 212 3.27 -18.92 -16.86
CA ASN A 212 2.81 -17.76 -16.12
C ASN A 212 1.28 -17.83 -15.95
N VAL A 213 0.79 -17.41 -14.81
CA VAL A 213 -0.61 -17.39 -14.43
C VAL A 213 -1.04 -15.96 -14.16
N THR A 214 -2.18 -15.59 -14.74
CA THR A 214 -2.86 -14.32 -14.48
C THR A 214 -4.26 -14.59 -13.95
N ILE A 215 -4.59 -14.01 -12.80
CA ILE A 215 -5.93 -13.96 -12.23
C ILE A 215 -6.23 -12.50 -11.99
N GLN A 216 -7.32 -12.00 -12.58
CA GLN A 216 -7.69 -10.59 -12.49
C GLN A 216 -9.04 -10.45 -11.79
N HIS A 217 -9.18 -9.39 -11.00
CA HIS A 217 -10.46 -8.86 -10.53
C HIS A 217 -11.42 -9.86 -9.84
N LEU A 218 -10.96 -10.64 -8.86
CA LEU A 218 -11.83 -11.55 -8.11
C LEU A 218 -13.00 -10.77 -7.47
N THR A 219 -12.71 -9.79 -6.61
CA THR A 219 -13.76 -9.01 -5.93
C THR A 219 -14.23 -7.83 -6.75
N TYR A 220 -13.35 -7.22 -7.57
CA TYR A 220 -13.70 -6.07 -8.37
C TYR A 220 -14.80 -6.41 -9.39
N ASN A 221 -14.75 -7.58 -10.04
CA ASN A 221 -15.79 -8.03 -10.98
C ASN A 221 -17.19 -8.14 -10.36
N VAL A 222 -17.32 -8.13 -9.03
CA VAL A 222 -18.60 -8.19 -8.34
C VAL A 222 -18.88 -6.96 -7.47
N ALA A 223 -17.89 -6.14 -7.12
CA ALA A 223 -18.03 -5.08 -6.12
C ALA A 223 -17.14 -3.85 -6.39
N HIS A 224 -17.65 -2.89 -7.17
CA HIS A 224 -17.10 -1.54 -7.34
C HIS A 224 -17.54 -0.61 -6.20
N TRP A 225 -17.33 -1.06 -4.96
CA TRP A 225 -17.88 -0.39 -3.80
C TRP A 225 -17.01 0.78 -3.31
N LEU A 226 -17.63 1.71 -2.59
CA LEU A 226 -16.98 2.85 -1.93
C LEU A 226 -17.54 3.02 -0.52
N GLN A 227 -16.96 3.93 0.27
CA GLN A 227 -17.29 4.03 1.71
C GLN A 227 -18.39 5.06 2.05
N GLY A 228 -18.78 5.90 1.09
CA GLY A 228 -19.70 7.02 1.27
C GLY A 228 -21.11 6.76 0.75
N LYS A 229 -21.63 7.72 -0.04
CA LYS A 229 -23.05 7.85 -0.42
C LYS A 229 -23.71 6.52 -0.79
N GLY A 230 -24.77 6.17 -0.07
CA GLY A 230 -25.55 4.95 -0.27
C GLY A 230 -25.02 3.79 0.56
N TYR A 231 -23.74 3.44 0.40
CA TYR A 231 -23.07 2.39 1.17
C TYR A 231 -23.12 2.65 2.68
N ASN A 232 -23.00 3.91 3.08
CA ASN A 232 -23.01 4.32 4.48
C ASN A 232 -24.40 4.68 5.03
N ALA A 233 -25.47 4.49 4.26
CA ALA A 233 -26.81 5.00 4.60
C ALA A 233 -27.34 4.52 5.96
N HIS A 234 -26.91 3.33 6.40
CA HIS A 234 -27.31 2.73 7.67
C HIS A 234 -26.27 2.89 8.79
N CYS A 235 -25.10 3.48 8.52
CA CYS A 235 -24.10 3.78 9.53
C CYS A 235 -24.62 4.79 10.58
N PRO A 236 -23.95 4.92 11.74
CA PRO A 236 -24.26 5.97 12.71
C PRO A 236 -24.22 7.37 12.10
N ASN A 237 -24.87 8.34 12.76
CA ASN A 237 -24.83 9.73 12.31
C ASN A 237 -23.39 10.24 12.27
N GLY A 238 -23.03 10.92 11.18
CA GLY A 238 -21.72 11.55 11.06
C GLY A 238 -21.63 12.75 12.00
N ILE A 239 -20.50 12.93 12.66
CA ILE A 239 -20.22 14.13 13.46
C ILE A 239 -19.64 15.20 12.54
N VAL A 240 -20.14 16.43 12.60
CA VAL A 240 -19.59 17.55 11.83
C VAL A 240 -18.18 17.85 12.34
N VAL A 241 -17.17 17.54 11.53
CA VAL A 241 -15.77 17.88 11.79
C VAL A 241 -15.32 18.83 10.68
N PRO A 242 -14.81 20.03 10.99
CA PRO A 242 -14.46 21.05 9.99
C PRO A 242 -13.49 20.58 8.90
N ASN A 243 -12.68 19.57 9.17
CA ASN A 243 -11.65 19.06 8.26
C ASN A 243 -12.12 17.87 7.41
N CYS A 244 -13.39 17.43 7.51
CA CYS A 244 -13.83 16.16 6.91
C CYS A 244 -14.51 16.25 5.57
N THR A 245 -15.22 17.33 5.31
CA THR A 245 -15.65 17.70 3.97
C THR A 245 -15.56 19.22 3.87
N LYS A 246 -15.40 19.76 2.65
CA LYS A 246 -15.43 21.23 2.44
C LYS A 246 -16.71 21.89 3.01
N SER A 247 -17.76 21.11 3.27
CA SER A 247 -19.04 21.52 3.86
C SER A 247 -19.28 21.04 5.31
N GLY A 248 -18.41 20.20 5.88
CA GLY A 248 -18.62 19.53 7.17
C GLY A 248 -19.74 18.46 7.19
N ILE A 249 -20.44 18.21 6.08
CA ILE A 249 -21.55 17.25 5.97
C ILE A 249 -21.06 15.96 5.32
N PHE A 250 -21.29 14.82 5.97
CA PHE A 250 -21.02 13.50 5.39
C PHE A 250 -22.10 13.10 4.38
N PRO A 251 -21.76 12.26 3.38
CA PRO A 251 -22.77 11.64 2.54
C PRO A 251 -23.88 11.00 3.37
N CYS A 252 -25.12 11.32 3.03
CA CYS A 252 -26.32 10.78 3.70
C CYS A 252 -26.46 11.19 5.19
N GLY A 253 -25.66 12.16 5.66
CA GLY A 253 -25.60 12.55 7.07
C GLY A 253 -25.01 11.47 7.98
N LYS A 254 -24.41 10.42 7.41
CA LYS A 254 -23.90 9.25 8.13
C LYS A 254 -22.39 9.18 8.08
N ALA A 255 -21.78 8.62 9.12
CA ALA A 255 -20.37 8.25 9.14
C ALA A 255 -19.99 7.46 7.89
N LEU A 256 -18.73 7.49 7.45
CA LEU A 256 -18.26 6.59 6.38
C LEU A 256 -18.29 5.13 6.87
N VAL A 257 -18.41 4.17 5.95
CA VAL A 257 -18.36 2.74 6.28
C VAL A 257 -17.02 2.34 6.93
N GLY A 258 -15.92 2.90 6.42
CA GLY A 258 -14.57 2.48 6.79
C GLY A 258 -14.01 1.42 5.84
N CYS A 259 -12.70 1.47 5.63
CA CYS A 259 -12.02 0.58 4.68
C CYS A 259 -12.03 -0.89 5.12
N GLY A 260 -11.92 -1.18 6.42
CA GLY A 260 -12.01 -2.54 6.97
C GLY A 260 -13.37 -3.20 6.72
N PRO A 261 -14.49 -2.62 7.20
CA PRO A 261 -15.82 -3.18 6.94
C PRO A 261 -16.15 -3.31 5.45
N LEU A 262 -15.67 -2.36 4.62
CA LEU A 262 -15.82 -2.43 3.17
C LEU A 262 -15.09 -3.64 2.56
N ALA A 263 -13.82 -3.84 2.89
CA ALA A 263 -13.02 -4.96 2.39
C ALA A 263 -13.59 -6.32 2.81
N ILE A 264 -14.03 -6.45 4.07
CA ILE A 264 -14.73 -7.65 4.56
C ILE A 264 -16.00 -7.90 3.75
N GLY A 265 -16.81 -6.86 3.51
CA GLY A 265 -18.02 -6.96 2.71
C GLY A 265 -17.76 -7.40 1.27
N GLN A 266 -16.71 -6.89 0.64
CA GLN A 266 -16.31 -7.29 -0.72
C GLN A 266 -15.96 -8.77 -0.79
N VAL A 267 -15.22 -9.31 0.19
CA VAL A 267 -14.88 -10.73 0.25
C VAL A 267 -16.08 -11.61 0.57
N LEU A 268 -16.97 -11.19 1.49
CA LEU A 268 -18.22 -11.91 1.75
C LEU A 268 -19.10 -11.99 0.50
N LYS A 269 -19.23 -10.90 -0.24
CA LYS A 269 -19.97 -10.88 -1.50
C LYS A 269 -19.37 -11.85 -2.52
N PHE A 270 -18.06 -11.83 -2.69
CA PHE A 270 -17.38 -12.73 -3.62
C PHE A 270 -17.61 -14.20 -3.27
N HIS A 271 -17.45 -14.58 -2.01
CA HIS A 271 -17.67 -15.95 -1.56
C HIS A 271 -19.13 -16.36 -1.49
N HIS A 272 -20.07 -15.41 -1.43
CA HIS A 272 -21.52 -15.62 -1.38
C HIS A 272 -21.99 -16.65 -0.32
N LYS A 273 -21.12 -16.94 0.66
CA LYS A 273 -21.40 -17.85 1.77
C LYS A 273 -22.32 -17.18 2.77
N SER A 274 -23.43 -17.85 3.08
CA SER A 274 -24.41 -17.31 4.04
C SER A 274 -23.76 -17.10 5.41
N VAL A 275 -23.98 -15.92 6.01
CA VAL A 275 -23.41 -15.54 7.30
C VAL A 275 -24.42 -14.81 8.17
N THR A 276 -24.34 -15.02 9.49
CA THR A 276 -25.07 -14.19 10.44
C THR A 276 -24.17 -13.07 10.96
N VAL A 277 -24.61 -11.82 10.83
CA VAL A 277 -23.89 -10.63 11.32
C VAL A 277 -24.87 -9.79 12.12
N GLU A 278 -24.54 -9.52 13.39
CA GLU A 278 -25.38 -8.71 14.29
C GLU A 278 -26.86 -9.16 14.37
N GLY A 279 -27.11 -10.47 14.27
CA GLY A 279 -28.46 -11.06 14.32
C GLY A 279 -29.19 -11.12 12.97
N THR A 280 -28.67 -10.48 11.92
CA THR A 280 -29.19 -10.60 10.56
C THR A 280 -28.53 -11.77 9.85
N ASN A 281 -29.33 -12.68 9.29
CA ASN A 281 -28.84 -13.76 8.43
C ASN A 281 -28.74 -13.28 6.97
N TYR A 282 -27.53 -12.95 6.53
CA TYR A 282 -27.24 -12.60 5.14
C TYR A 282 -27.09 -13.88 4.33
N THR A 283 -28.14 -14.25 3.60
CA THR A 283 -28.15 -15.45 2.76
C THR A 283 -27.33 -15.26 1.49
N GLU A 284 -26.97 -16.37 0.84
CA GLU A 284 -26.35 -16.38 -0.49
C GLU A 284 -27.14 -15.52 -1.50
N ALA A 285 -28.47 -15.65 -1.52
CA ALA A 285 -29.33 -14.86 -2.38
C ALA A 285 -29.27 -13.35 -2.08
N MET A 286 -29.13 -12.97 -0.80
CA MET A 286 -28.96 -11.56 -0.42
C MET A 286 -27.60 -11.03 -0.88
N LEU A 287 -26.51 -11.79 -0.69
CA LEU A 287 -25.15 -11.41 -1.10
C LEU A 287 -25.05 -11.25 -2.62
N ASN A 288 -25.57 -12.23 -3.38
CA ASN A 288 -25.63 -12.20 -4.83
C ASN A 288 -26.55 -11.07 -5.35
N GLY A 289 -27.61 -10.75 -4.62
CA GLY A 289 -28.53 -9.66 -4.94
C GLY A 289 -27.99 -8.25 -4.68
N MET A 290 -26.86 -8.10 -3.97
CA MET A 290 -26.23 -6.79 -3.78
C MET A 290 -25.68 -6.28 -5.12
N PRO A 291 -25.89 -5.01 -5.48
CA PRO A 291 -25.44 -4.50 -6.76
C PRO A 291 -23.92 -4.35 -6.80
N MET A 292 -23.34 -4.38 -8.01
CA MET A 292 -21.92 -4.11 -8.24
C MET A 292 -21.54 -2.68 -7.87
N THR A 293 -22.44 -1.73 -8.10
CA THR A 293 -22.35 -0.34 -7.65
C THR A 293 -23.66 0.06 -7.00
N HIS A 294 -23.61 0.68 -5.83
CA HIS A 294 -24.81 1.16 -5.14
C HIS A 294 -25.48 2.31 -5.94
N SER A 295 -26.83 2.36 -5.96
CA SER A 295 -27.61 3.38 -6.69
C SER A 295 -27.39 4.81 -6.18
N GLY A 296 -27.00 4.92 -4.91
CA GLY A 296 -26.75 6.17 -4.20
C GLY A 296 -27.95 6.69 -3.41
N ASP A 297 -29.05 5.92 -3.36
CA ASP A 297 -30.24 6.22 -2.55
C ASP A 297 -29.88 6.29 -1.06
N CYS A 298 -30.49 7.24 -0.34
CA CYS A 298 -30.20 7.47 1.07
C CYS A 298 -31.45 7.90 1.88
N PRO A 299 -32.01 7.01 2.73
CA PRO A 299 -31.70 5.58 2.81
C PRO A 299 -32.23 4.81 1.58
N PRO A 300 -31.54 3.74 1.13
CA PRO A 300 -32.12 2.81 0.18
C PRO A 300 -33.26 2.01 0.85
N PRO A 301 -34.26 1.51 0.10
CA PRO A 301 -35.33 0.70 0.70
C PRO A 301 -34.80 -0.61 1.30
N ASP A 302 -35.31 -0.99 2.46
CA ASP A 302 -35.00 -2.26 3.12
C ASP A 302 -35.39 -3.47 2.24
N ASN A 303 -34.71 -4.60 2.46
CA ASN A 303 -34.92 -5.85 1.71
C ASN A 303 -34.65 -5.76 0.20
N THR A 304 -34.02 -4.68 -0.27
CA THR A 304 -33.49 -4.57 -1.64
C THR A 304 -31.99 -4.86 -1.66
N GLY A 305 -31.39 -5.10 -2.83
CA GLY A 305 -29.93 -5.26 -2.95
C GLY A 305 -29.14 -4.08 -2.38
N ASN A 306 -29.59 -2.85 -2.59
CA ASN A 306 -28.97 -1.63 -2.03
C ASN A 306 -29.17 -1.54 -0.49
N GLY A 307 -30.37 -1.85 0.00
CA GLY A 307 -30.68 -1.94 1.42
C GLY A 307 -29.80 -2.97 2.13
N ASN A 308 -29.77 -4.20 1.63
CA ASN A 308 -28.98 -5.30 2.16
C ASN A 308 -27.48 -4.97 2.16
N LEU A 309 -26.98 -4.31 1.11
CA LEU A 309 -25.58 -3.88 1.03
C LEU A 309 -25.24 -2.89 2.15
N SER A 310 -26.00 -1.81 2.27
CA SER A 310 -25.73 -0.79 3.29
C SER A 310 -25.94 -1.29 4.73
N HIS A 311 -26.90 -2.20 4.96
CA HIS A 311 -27.03 -2.90 6.25
C HIS A 311 -25.85 -3.81 6.52
N LEU A 312 -25.42 -4.63 5.55
CA LEU A 312 -24.28 -5.54 5.72
C LEU A 312 -23.03 -4.77 6.15
N LEU A 313 -22.71 -3.68 5.43
CA LEU A 313 -21.51 -2.89 5.71
C LEU A 313 -21.54 -2.27 7.12
N ARG A 314 -22.71 -1.79 7.57
CA ARG A 314 -22.88 -1.30 8.95
C ARG A 314 -22.76 -2.43 9.97
N ASP A 315 -23.39 -3.58 9.71
CA ASP A 315 -23.40 -4.72 10.62
C ASP A 315 -21.99 -5.32 10.77
N ILE A 316 -21.21 -5.38 9.69
CA ILE A 316 -19.78 -5.73 9.75
C ILE A 316 -19.06 -4.75 10.67
N GLY A 317 -19.21 -3.44 10.45
CA GLY A 317 -18.55 -2.44 11.28
C GLY A 317 -18.93 -2.57 12.76
N LYS A 318 -20.18 -2.90 13.08
CA LYS A 318 -20.59 -3.16 14.48
C LYS A 318 -19.96 -4.45 15.02
N ALA A 319 -19.97 -5.53 14.25
CA ALA A 319 -19.41 -6.82 14.65
C ALA A 319 -17.89 -6.79 14.87
N THR A 320 -17.18 -5.89 14.17
CA THR A 320 -15.72 -5.72 14.32
C THR A 320 -15.34 -4.61 15.31
N GLY A 321 -16.30 -4.01 16.00
CA GLY A 321 -16.04 -2.94 16.97
C GLY A 321 -15.55 -1.64 16.33
N ALA A 322 -15.97 -1.35 15.09
CA ALA A 322 -15.53 -0.19 14.36
C ALA A 322 -15.96 1.12 15.07
N THR A 323 -15.00 2.05 15.19
CA THR A 323 -15.18 3.38 15.76
C THR A 323 -15.38 4.39 14.63
N TYR A 324 -16.62 4.84 14.47
CA TYR A 324 -17.03 5.80 13.44
C TYR A 324 -16.64 7.24 13.81
N ASN A 325 -16.25 8.05 12.81
CA ASN A 325 -15.89 9.46 12.98
C ASN A 325 -14.82 9.67 14.08
N THR A 326 -13.67 9.03 13.92
CA THR A 326 -12.68 8.86 14.99
C THR A 326 -12.09 10.21 15.45
N VAL A 327 -12.51 10.70 16.63
CA VAL A 327 -11.88 11.79 17.41
C VAL A 327 -11.51 11.26 18.79
N VAL A 328 -10.30 11.53 19.29
CA VAL A 328 -9.87 11.22 20.67
C VAL A 328 -10.73 12.06 21.61
N PRO A 329 -11.64 11.46 22.41
CA PRO A 329 -12.63 12.22 23.18
C PRO A 329 -12.00 13.17 24.21
N ALA A 330 -10.82 12.81 24.76
CA ALA A 330 -10.13 13.60 25.78
C ALA A 330 -9.39 14.83 25.24
N LEU A 331 -9.06 14.84 23.94
CA LEU A 331 -8.19 15.88 23.35
C LEU A 331 -8.87 16.66 22.22
N GLY A 332 -10.05 16.22 21.74
CA GLY A 332 -10.69 16.80 20.56
C GLY A 332 -9.86 16.65 19.27
N VAL A 333 -8.87 15.76 19.29
CA VAL A 333 -7.95 15.54 18.17
C VAL A 333 -8.46 14.34 17.36
N PRO A 334 -8.57 14.46 16.04
CA PRO A 334 -8.82 13.33 15.16
C PRO A 334 -7.92 12.10 15.42
N MET A 335 -8.50 10.91 15.58
CA MET A 335 -7.74 9.65 15.67
C MET A 335 -7.26 9.20 14.29
N SER A 336 -8.09 9.32 13.25
CA SER A 336 -7.57 9.36 11.87
C SER A 336 -7.13 10.79 11.58
N GLY A 337 -6.06 11.05 10.81
CA GLY A 337 -5.43 12.40 10.71
C GLY A 337 -6.38 13.53 10.28
N SER A 338 -7.54 13.19 9.75
CA SER A 338 -8.63 14.11 9.39
C SER A 338 -9.87 14.03 10.31
N GLY A 339 -10.11 12.90 10.99
CA GLY A 339 -11.23 12.70 11.95
C GLY A 339 -12.49 12.15 11.30
N CYS A 340 -12.36 11.74 10.04
CA CYS A 340 -13.46 11.50 9.12
C CYS A 340 -13.68 10.03 8.84
N GLN A 341 -12.67 9.23 9.15
CA GLN A 341 -12.64 7.83 8.83
C GLN A 341 -13.33 7.03 9.92
N THR A 342 -13.72 5.83 9.55
CA THR A 342 -14.16 4.80 10.49
C THR A 342 -12.99 3.86 10.70
N TRP A 343 -12.61 3.69 11.97
CA TRP A 343 -11.48 2.87 12.37
C TRP A 343 -11.95 1.49 12.81
N MET A 344 -11.20 0.45 12.48
CA MET A 344 -11.40 -0.91 12.94
C MET A 344 -10.04 -1.48 13.29
N GLU A 345 -9.95 -2.22 14.40
CA GLU A 345 -8.74 -2.95 14.74
C GLU A 345 -8.46 -4.03 13.67
N PRO A 346 -7.27 -4.03 13.02
CA PRO A 346 -7.00 -4.96 11.91
C PRO A 346 -7.15 -6.43 12.30
N GLY A 347 -6.70 -6.80 13.51
CA GLY A 347 -6.84 -8.16 14.07
C GLY A 347 -8.27 -8.61 14.33
N LYS A 348 -9.29 -7.75 14.11
CA LYS A 348 -10.70 -8.17 14.13
C LYS A 348 -11.16 -8.79 12.81
N THR A 349 -10.31 -8.78 11.78
CA THR A 349 -10.66 -9.31 10.45
C THR A 349 -10.78 -10.83 10.47
N ASP A 350 -9.76 -11.54 10.92
CA ASP A 350 -9.75 -13.00 11.03
C ASP A 350 -10.73 -13.49 12.11
N ASP A 351 -10.77 -12.83 13.28
CA ASP A 351 -11.81 -13.07 14.31
C ASP A 351 -13.22 -13.07 13.70
N PHE A 352 -13.53 -12.07 12.86
CA PHE A 352 -14.84 -11.92 12.23
C PHE A 352 -15.20 -13.11 11.34
N PHE A 353 -14.25 -13.59 10.53
CA PHE A 353 -14.44 -14.71 9.60
C PHE A 353 -14.48 -16.04 10.34
N VAL A 354 -13.59 -16.28 11.32
CA VAL A 354 -13.56 -17.50 12.15
C VAL A 354 -14.89 -17.68 12.87
N ALA A 355 -15.42 -16.61 13.49
CA ALA A 355 -16.71 -16.64 14.17
C ALA A 355 -17.90 -16.96 13.24
N ARG A 356 -17.69 -16.94 11.91
CA ARG A 356 -18.72 -17.16 10.87
C ARG A 356 -18.43 -18.40 10.02
N GLY A 357 -17.62 -19.31 10.54
CA GLY A 357 -17.40 -20.63 9.95
C GLY A 357 -16.45 -20.63 8.73
N PHE A 358 -15.62 -19.60 8.59
CA PHE A 358 -14.47 -19.62 7.69
C PHE A 358 -13.23 -20.10 8.44
N THR A 359 -12.25 -20.62 7.70
CA THR A 359 -10.88 -20.70 8.21
C THR A 359 -10.19 -19.38 7.87
N SER A 360 -9.68 -18.65 8.88
CA SER A 360 -8.97 -17.39 8.66
C SER A 360 -7.81 -17.20 9.63
N TYR A 361 -6.74 -16.56 9.15
CA TYR A 361 -5.52 -16.23 9.89
C TYR A 361 -4.75 -15.13 9.15
N ASP A 362 -3.88 -14.40 9.86
CA ASP A 362 -3.01 -13.38 9.27
C ASP A 362 -1.60 -13.89 8.96
N LEU A 363 -0.96 -13.24 7.99
CA LEU A 363 0.42 -13.45 7.58
C LEU A 363 1.16 -12.12 7.51
N ASP A 364 2.43 -12.13 7.88
CA ASP A 364 3.34 -11.00 7.66
C ASP A 364 3.53 -10.82 6.16
N PHE A 365 3.08 -9.69 5.61
CA PHE A 365 2.96 -9.54 4.17
C PHE A 365 4.32 -9.63 3.47
N PHE A 366 5.31 -8.85 3.90
CA PHE A 366 6.62 -8.78 3.22
C PHE A 366 7.55 -9.99 3.46
N ASN A 367 7.13 -10.99 4.25
CA ASN A 367 7.91 -12.21 4.40
C ASN A 367 7.85 -13.03 3.11
N SER A 368 9.01 -13.41 2.56
CA SER A 368 9.10 -14.10 1.27
C SER A 368 8.36 -15.44 1.25
N ALA A 369 8.40 -16.23 2.34
CA ALA A 369 7.65 -17.47 2.43
C ALA A 369 6.12 -17.24 2.46
N ASN A 370 5.68 -16.14 3.08
CA ASN A 370 4.28 -15.77 3.12
C ASN A 370 3.76 -15.24 1.78
N GLN A 371 4.59 -14.59 0.96
CA GLN A 371 4.22 -14.19 -0.39
C GLN A 371 3.79 -15.39 -1.25
N THR A 372 4.48 -16.53 -1.14
CA THR A 372 4.05 -17.78 -1.80
C THR A 372 2.70 -18.27 -1.27
N ALA A 373 2.44 -18.17 0.04
CA ALA A 373 1.15 -18.54 0.61
C ALA A 373 0.01 -17.64 0.10
N ILE A 374 0.25 -16.33 0.01
CA ILE A 374 -0.70 -15.33 -0.55
C ILE A 374 -0.98 -15.64 -2.03
N LYS A 375 0.06 -15.87 -2.84
CA LYS A 375 -0.07 -16.34 -4.23
C LYS A 375 -1.02 -17.54 -4.32
N ASN A 376 -0.79 -18.56 -3.50
CA ASN A 376 -1.58 -19.79 -3.54
C ASN A 376 -3.06 -19.58 -3.18
N GLN A 377 -3.39 -18.57 -2.37
CA GLN A 377 -4.79 -18.21 -2.13
C GLN A 377 -5.44 -17.63 -3.39
N LEU A 378 -4.76 -16.68 -4.04
CA LEU A 378 -5.27 -16.04 -5.25
C LEU A 378 -5.40 -17.06 -6.40
N LEU A 379 -4.41 -17.94 -6.56
CA LEU A 379 -4.48 -19.08 -7.50
C LEU A 379 -5.69 -19.97 -7.28
N ALA A 380 -6.07 -20.17 -6.02
CA ALA A 380 -7.24 -20.93 -5.64
C ALA A 380 -8.54 -20.11 -5.60
N GLN A 381 -8.56 -18.96 -6.30
CA GLN A 381 -9.70 -18.04 -6.40
C GLN A 381 -10.16 -17.55 -5.02
N ARG A 382 -9.23 -17.28 -4.10
CA ARG A 382 -9.54 -16.73 -2.77
C ARG A 382 -8.89 -15.35 -2.63
N PRO A 383 -9.69 -14.26 -2.66
CA PRO A 383 -9.16 -12.90 -2.46
C PRO A 383 -8.59 -12.74 -1.06
N VAL A 384 -7.58 -11.88 -0.93
CA VAL A 384 -6.84 -11.68 0.32
C VAL A 384 -7.08 -10.26 0.81
N ILE A 385 -7.60 -10.10 2.03
CA ILE A 385 -7.70 -8.77 2.65
C ILE A 385 -6.30 -8.37 3.13
N VAL A 386 -5.93 -7.13 2.92
CA VAL A 386 -4.65 -6.59 3.35
C VAL A 386 -4.87 -5.36 4.20
N TYR A 387 -4.12 -5.27 5.29
CA TYR A 387 -3.93 -4.07 6.09
C TYR A 387 -2.55 -3.51 5.81
N GLY A 388 -2.45 -2.18 5.68
CA GLY A 388 -1.19 -1.46 5.56
C GLY A 388 -1.17 -0.19 6.41
N SER A 389 -0.01 0.14 6.98
CA SER A 389 0.28 1.39 7.69
C SER A 389 1.74 1.82 7.47
N ASN A 390 1.99 3.13 7.43
CA ASN A 390 3.35 3.68 7.40
C ASN A 390 3.88 4.14 8.77
N CYS A 391 3.12 3.90 9.84
CA CYS A 391 3.52 4.24 11.20
C CYS A 391 2.95 3.22 12.20
N SER A 392 3.79 2.69 13.08
CA SER A 392 3.43 1.69 14.09
C SER A 392 2.51 2.21 15.20
N ALA A 393 2.39 3.53 15.36
CA ALA A 393 1.58 4.16 16.41
C ALA A 393 0.61 5.25 15.91
N CYS A 394 0.55 5.51 14.59
CA CYS A 394 -0.27 6.58 14.03
C CYS A 394 -1.52 6.01 13.37
N LEU A 395 -2.67 6.23 14.00
CA LEU A 395 -3.98 5.82 13.48
C LEU A 395 -4.38 6.56 12.19
N SER A 396 -3.67 7.62 11.82
CA SER A 396 -3.97 8.48 10.68
C SER A 396 -3.63 7.91 9.32
N ASN A 397 -2.70 6.96 9.25
CA ASN A 397 -2.12 6.49 7.99
C ASN A 397 -2.24 4.98 7.85
N MET A 398 -3.45 4.46 8.09
CA MET A 398 -3.76 3.07 7.83
C MET A 398 -4.80 2.92 6.74
N HIS A 399 -4.73 1.82 6.01
CA HIS A 399 -5.74 1.44 5.05
C HIS A 399 -5.90 -0.07 5.02
N MET A 400 -7.11 -0.50 4.66
CA MET A 400 -7.43 -1.90 4.38
C MET A 400 -8.07 -2.01 3.01
N TRP A 401 -7.62 -2.98 2.22
CA TRP A 401 -8.10 -3.21 0.86
C TRP A 401 -8.05 -4.71 0.55
N VAL A 402 -8.45 -5.09 -0.65
CA VAL A 402 -8.42 -6.49 -1.09
C VAL A 402 -7.41 -6.64 -2.21
N ILE A 403 -6.46 -7.56 -2.06
CA ILE A 403 -5.73 -8.13 -3.20
C ILE A 403 -6.68 -9.09 -3.88
N ASP A 404 -7.02 -8.78 -5.12
CA ASP A 404 -8.03 -9.52 -5.87
C ASP A 404 -7.54 -9.96 -7.25
N GLY A 405 -6.25 -9.81 -7.52
CA GLY A 405 -5.61 -10.44 -8.67
C GLY A 405 -4.12 -10.66 -8.42
N ILE A 406 -3.58 -11.61 -9.16
CA ILE A 406 -2.15 -11.90 -9.22
C ILE A 406 -1.74 -12.15 -10.66
N GLN A 407 -0.56 -11.65 -10.97
CA GLN A 407 0.16 -11.98 -12.18
C GLN A 407 1.55 -12.43 -11.75
N ASP A 408 1.89 -13.68 -12.05
CA ASP A 408 3.26 -14.15 -11.86
C ASP A 408 4.07 -14.07 -13.15
N LEU A 409 5.37 -13.94 -12.98
CA LEU A 409 6.34 -13.98 -14.05
C LEU A 409 7.48 -14.90 -13.61
N HIS A 410 7.54 -16.07 -14.25
CA HIS A 410 8.61 -17.02 -14.11
C HIS A 410 9.72 -16.73 -15.13
N ALA A 411 10.97 -16.81 -14.68
CA ALA A 411 12.16 -16.59 -15.49
C ALA A 411 13.29 -17.55 -15.09
N ILE A 412 14.19 -17.82 -16.03
CA ILE A 412 15.46 -18.52 -15.77
C ILE A 412 16.58 -17.51 -15.88
N TYR A 413 17.34 -17.36 -14.79
CA TYR A 413 18.45 -16.44 -14.66
C TYR A 413 19.75 -17.17 -14.42
N GLN A 414 20.87 -16.47 -14.60
CA GLN A 414 22.20 -16.91 -14.20
C GLN A 414 22.73 -16.05 -13.07
N ASP A 415 23.45 -16.69 -12.14
CA ASP A 415 24.22 -15.99 -11.13
C ASP A 415 25.57 -15.51 -11.67
N GLN A 416 26.39 -14.89 -10.82
CA GLN A 416 27.70 -14.36 -11.19
C GLN A 416 28.70 -15.43 -11.63
N ASN A 417 28.47 -16.70 -11.27
CA ASN A 417 29.30 -17.84 -11.62
C ASN A 417 28.75 -18.61 -12.82
N GLY A 418 27.63 -18.18 -13.41
CA GLY A 418 26.96 -18.84 -14.52
C GLY A 418 26.02 -19.97 -14.10
N TYR A 419 25.71 -20.14 -12.80
CA TYR A 419 24.72 -21.11 -12.35
C TYR A 419 23.31 -20.62 -12.67
N CYS A 420 22.55 -21.48 -13.35
CA CYS A 420 21.16 -21.20 -13.66
C CYS A 420 20.25 -21.44 -12.45
N TYR A 421 19.30 -20.54 -12.22
CA TYR A 421 18.26 -20.68 -11.19
C TYR A 421 16.90 -20.18 -11.69
N GLU A 422 15.83 -20.72 -11.12
CA GLU A 422 14.47 -20.23 -11.33
C GLU A 422 14.25 -18.98 -10.50
N TYR A 423 13.66 -17.96 -11.12
CA TYR A 423 13.21 -16.75 -10.48
C TYR A 423 11.72 -16.55 -10.73
N THR A 424 10.98 -16.18 -9.68
CA THR A 424 9.56 -15.82 -9.80
C THR A 424 9.34 -14.46 -9.19
N THR A 425 8.63 -13.60 -9.92
CA THR A 425 8.16 -12.30 -9.43
C THR A 425 6.65 -12.19 -9.55
N TYR A 426 6.04 -11.35 -8.70
CA TYR A 426 4.60 -11.18 -8.60
C TYR A 426 4.19 -9.72 -8.74
N TYR A 427 3.12 -9.49 -9.49
CA TYR A 427 2.36 -8.26 -9.42
C TYR A 427 0.97 -8.56 -8.89
N TYR A 428 0.49 -7.69 -8.01
CA TYR A 428 -0.84 -7.80 -7.43
C TYR A 428 -1.76 -6.73 -7.98
N GLN A 429 -2.99 -7.14 -8.23
CA GLN A 429 -4.09 -6.24 -8.52
C GLN A 429 -4.93 -6.04 -7.26
N MET A 430 -5.46 -4.84 -7.11
CA MET A 430 -6.09 -4.39 -5.88
C MET A 430 -7.52 -3.92 -6.15
N ASN A 431 -8.45 -4.33 -5.30
CA ASN A 431 -9.70 -3.62 -5.09
C ASN A 431 -9.54 -2.68 -3.89
N TRP A 432 -9.32 -1.40 -4.18
CA TRP A 432 -9.07 -0.38 -3.16
C TRP A 432 -10.31 0.03 -2.36
N GLY A 433 -11.52 -0.42 -2.75
CA GLY A 433 -12.77 0.09 -2.20
C GLY A 433 -13.01 1.56 -2.58
N TRP A 434 -12.60 1.93 -3.79
CA TRP A 434 -12.62 3.29 -4.36
C TRP A 434 -13.44 3.35 -5.66
N ALA A 435 -14.58 2.65 -5.68
CA ALA A 435 -15.50 2.60 -6.82
C ALA A 435 -14.83 2.06 -8.12
N ASN A 436 -15.37 2.44 -9.28
CA ASN A 436 -14.82 2.13 -10.59
C ASN A 436 -13.64 3.07 -10.93
N SER A 437 -12.54 2.93 -10.18
CA SER A 437 -11.30 3.68 -10.43
C SER A 437 -10.38 2.89 -11.34
N VAL A 438 -9.79 3.55 -12.34
CA VAL A 438 -8.75 2.96 -13.23
C VAL A 438 -7.54 2.43 -12.46
N GLN A 439 -7.37 2.85 -11.21
CA GLN A 439 -6.31 2.38 -10.33
C GLN A 439 -6.51 0.94 -9.85
N ASN A 440 -7.73 0.41 -9.93
CA ASN A 440 -7.99 -1.01 -9.68
C ASN A 440 -7.43 -1.90 -10.81
N ASP A 441 -7.21 -1.33 -12.01
CA ASP A 441 -6.64 -2.04 -13.17
C ASP A 441 -5.10 -2.03 -13.16
N THR A 442 -4.49 -1.46 -12.12
CA THR A 442 -3.04 -1.36 -12.00
C THR A 442 -2.46 -2.57 -11.27
N TRP A 443 -1.44 -3.16 -11.86
CA TRP A 443 -0.60 -4.21 -11.32
C TRP A 443 0.54 -3.58 -10.52
N PHE A 444 0.65 -3.90 -9.23
CA PHE A 444 1.66 -3.35 -8.33
C PHE A 444 2.66 -4.42 -7.89
N ALA A 445 3.96 -4.11 -8.00
CA ALA A 445 5.00 -4.93 -7.43
C ALA A 445 5.07 -4.71 -5.91
N TYR A 446 5.18 -5.82 -5.18
CA TYR A 446 5.36 -5.84 -3.73
C TYR A 446 6.45 -6.82 -3.27
N ASP A 447 6.97 -7.64 -4.19
CA ASP A 447 8.08 -8.53 -3.95
C ASP A 447 9.42 -7.77 -3.99
N ASN A 448 10.44 -8.34 -3.33
CA ASN A 448 11.78 -7.76 -3.23
C ASN A 448 11.84 -6.33 -2.67
N ILE A 449 10.81 -5.92 -1.95
CA ILE A 449 10.85 -4.74 -1.08
C ILE A 449 11.57 -5.15 0.19
N VAL A 450 12.90 -5.01 0.18
CA VAL A 450 13.74 -5.30 1.35
C VAL A 450 13.74 -4.05 2.23
N GLY A 451 12.77 -3.95 3.14
CA GLY A 451 12.85 -2.99 4.22
C GLY A 451 14.15 -3.24 4.98
N ASP A 452 15.07 -2.27 5.02
CA ASP A 452 16.41 -2.43 5.60
C ASP A 452 16.37 -2.42 7.15
N GLY A 453 15.48 -3.23 7.73
CA GLY A 453 15.49 -3.61 9.14
C GLY A 453 15.07 -2.56 10.17
N ILE A 454 14.82 -1.29 9.82
CA ILE A 454 14.57 -0.24 10.84
C ILE A 454 13.11 0.24 10.92
N LEU A 455 12.29 0.16 9.85
CA LEU A 455 10.90 0.67 9.90
C LEU A 455 9.82 -0.25 9.38
N TYR A 456 10.08 -1.14 8.41
CA TYR A 456 9.05 -2.01 7.81
C TYR A 456 9.31 -3.47 8.19
N ASN A 457 8.92 -3.81 9.41
CA ASN A 457 8.71 -5.19 9.82
C ASN A 457 7.22 -5.56 9.64
N SER A 458 6.88 -6.79 10.02
CA SER A 458 5.54 -7.36 10.05
C SER A 458 4.43 -6.51 10.68
N ALA A 459 4.76 -5.47 11.46
CA ALA A 459 3.78 -4.59 12.08
C ALA A 459 3.07 -3.65 11.08
N ASN A 460 3.67 -3.40 9.92
CA ASN A 460 3.18 -2.37 8.99
C ASN A 460 2.28 -2.90 7.88
N MET A 461 2.35 -4.20 7.54
CA MET A 461 1.47 -4.77 6.53
C MET A 461 1.19 -6.25 6.80
N LYS A 462 -0.10 -6.60 6.80
CA LYS A 462 -0.61 -7.94 7.10
C LYS A 462 -1.55 -8.39 6.00
N ALA A 463 -1.48 -9.67 5.63
CA ALA A 463 -2.43 -10.32 4.74
C ALA A 463 -3.32 -11.26 5.55
N TYR A 464 -4.63 -11.14 5.41
CA TYR A 464 -5.63 -12.00 6.04
C TYR A 464 -6.11 -13.03 5.03
N ILE A 465 -5.78 -14.29 5.30
CA ILE A 465 -6.21 -15.43 4.50
C ILE A 465 -7.62 -15.82 4.92
N ILE A 466 -8.52 -16.00 3.95
CA ILE A 466 -9.94 -16.29 4.18
C ILE A 466 -10.32 -17.48 3.31
N ILE A 467 -10.69 -18.59 3.94
CA ILE A 467 -11.05 -19.83 3.27
C ILE A 467 -12.50 -20.17 3.63
N PRO A 468 -13.42 -20.17 2.65
CA PRO A 468 -14.77 -20.66 2.88
C PRO A 468 -14.74 -22.16 3.11
N ASN A 469 -15.09 -22.60 4.32
CA ASN A 469 -15.30 -24.02 4.66
C ASN A 469 -16.60 -24.56 4.10
#